data_AF-A0A6I7PIP2-F1
#
_entry.id   AF-A0A6I7PIP2-F1
#
_cell.length_a   1.000
_cell.length_b   1.000
_cell.length_c   1.000
_cell.angle_alpha   90.00
_cell.angle_beta   90.00
_cell.angle_gamma   90.00
#
_symmetry.space_group_name_H-M   'P 1'
#
loop_
_entity.id
_entity.type
_entity.pdbx_description
1 polymer ?
#
loop_
_entity_poly.entity_id
_entity_poly.type
_entity_poly.pdbx_seq_one_letter_code
_entity_poly.pdbx_strand_id
1 'polypeptide(L)'
;MRRPDPYRAPRSLPLCAAMLALAHPGAHAASISFWNAPEGGAFQNAQNWSGASVPNVNDIAWFRLGGSYTVQVSSLVFSAGLVIGHDDVTFDLGNGTYVLSGDEPASLRLGVEPADHAMLRVLNGRLETIDAEFGSDAAASGTLRFSGAGARFAPARRVLVGVFGDGRLVLENGARMTQIDPDAALRIGFGAGSTGVVEVRGGSSRISTQTGINVGDAGAGTLRIESGAAVTSASGGVGLDAVGSGAVRIDGAGSRWIVGGEIVSGAHGGDASIALSQGGRIEAGAITLGAHSTLRFELGSPGLAAPVTVAGDASLGGALEIGFAPGPTPTKGDVFDLLVAGAVDGAFASVVFDDRGTASLFRLDVLPDRVRLTVIPAPGVGLALAVCLGSVGAARRRRPGA
;
A
#
# COMPACT_ATOMS: atom_id res chain seq x y z
N MET A 1 2.48 -75.21 16.45
CA MET A 1 2.00 -74.56 17.69
C MET A 1 3.17 -73.87 18.37
N ARG A 2 3.07 -72.53 18.47
CA ARG A 2 3.74 -71.55 19.36
C ARG A 2 4.04 -70.27 18.56
N ARG A 3 3.13 -69.29 18.65
CA ARG A 3 3.47 -67.86 18.54
C ARG A 3 3.97 -67.39 19.92
N PRO A 4 5.01 -66.54 19.98
CA PRO A 4 4.84 -65.11 20.32
C PRO A 4 5.81 -64.23 19.49
N ASP A 5 5.76 -62.91 19.34
CA ASP A 5 5.06 -61.78 19.97
C ASP A 5 5.17 -60.58 19.00
N PRO A 6 4.15 -59.70 18.84
CA PRO A 6 4.24 -58.51 17.99
C PRO A 6 4.38 -57.24 18.84
N TYR A 7 5.55 -56.96 19.40
CA TYR A 7 5.89 -55.62 19.93
C TYR A 7 7.41 -55.41 19.93
N ARG A 8 7.93 -54.79 18.87
CA ARG A 8 9.18 -54.01 18.93
C ARG A 8 8.92 -52.66 18.29
N ALA A 9 8.85 -51.64 19.13
CA ALA A 9 8.85 -50.23 18.73
C ALA A 9 10.13 -49.91 17.93
N PRO A 10 10.05 -49.13 16.84
CA PRO A 10 11.24 -48.65 16.17
C PRO A 10 11.91 -47.56 17.03
N ARG A 11 13.15 -47.82 17.45
CA ARG A 11 14.06 -46.83 18.03
C ARG A 11 14.44 -45.82 16.94
N SER A 12 14.02 -44.57 17.12
CA SER A 12 14.47 -43.42 16.35
C SER A 12 15.97 -43.18 16.57
N LEU A 13 16.78 -43.45 15.56
CA LEU A 13 18.16 -42.98 15.47
C LEU A 13 18.13 -41.54 14.91
N PRO A 14 18.77 -40.55 15.56
CA PRO A 14 18.95 -39.24 14.97
C PRO A 14 20.03 -39.34 13.88
N LEU A 15 19.64 -39.08 12.63
CA LEU A 15 20.58 -38.94 11.53
C LEU A 15 21.27 -37.58 11.67
N CYS A 16 22.49 -37.55 12.21
CA CYS A 16 23.39 -36.40 12.10
C CYS A 16 23.77 -36.22 10.63
N ALA A 17 23.08 -35.34 9.91
CA ALA A 17 23.53 -34.84 8.63
C ALA A 17 24.57 -33.75 8.86
N ALA A 18 25.85 -34.13 8.74
CA ALA A 18 26.94 -33.17 8.63
C ALA A 18 26.81 -32.45 7.27
N MET A 19 26.35 -31.20 7.29
CA MET A 19 26.47 -30.33 6.12
C MET A 19 27.93 -29.94 5.95
N LEU A 20 28.51 -30.40 4.85
CA LEU A 20 29.78 -29.92 4.32
C LEU A 20 29.62 -28.42 4.03
N ALA A 21 30.24 -27.58 4.85
CA ALA A 21 30.33 -26.15 4.60
C ALA A 21 31.19 -25.92 3.34
N LEU A 22 30.55 -25.63 2.21
CA LEU A 22 31.20 -24.93 1.12
C LEU A 22 31.48 -23.52 1.62
N ALA A 23 32.73 -23.25 1.95
CA ALA A 23 33.22 -21.94 2.31
C ALA A 23 32.90 -20.95 1.19
N HIS A 24 31.91 -20.09 1.42
CA HIS A 24 31.79 -18.84 0.70
C HIS A 24 33.07 -18.02 0.99
N PRO A 25 33.69 -17.39 -0.02
CA PRO A 25 34.80 -16.48 0.24
C PRO A 25 34.32 -15.40 1.21
N GLY A 26 35.04 -15.27 2.32
CA GLY A 26 34.63 -14.61 3.57
C GLY A 26 33.73 -13.40 3.43
N ALA A 27 32.52 -13.51 4.00
CA ALA A 27 31.80 -12.37 4.52
C ALA A 27 32.64 -11.77 5.65
N HIS A 28 33.52 -10.82 5.32
CA HIS A 28 34.06 -9.92 6.33
C HIS A 28 32.86 -9.10 6.85
N ALA A 29 32.57 -9.21 8.15
CA ALA A 29 31.58 -8.35 8.78
C ALA A 29 31.97 -6.90 8.47
N ALA A 30 31.07 -6.16 7.84
CA ALA A 30 31.32 -4.77 7.45
C ALA A 30 31.73 -3.95 8.68
N SER A 31 32.76 -3.11 8.54
CA SER A 31 33.20 -2.26 9.65
C SER A 31 32.26 -1.07 9.81
N ILE A 32 31.96 -0.66 11.05
CA ILE A 32 31.04 0.45 11.28
C ILE A 32 31.84 1.75 11.40
N SER A 33 31.43 2.76 10.63
CA SER A 33 31.94 4.12 10.69
C SER A 33 30.83 5.06 11.17
N PHE A 34 31.03 5.68 12.34
CA PHE A 34 30.06 6.59 12.96
C PHE A 34 30.28 8.03 12.52
N TRP A 35 29.18 8.73 12.20
CA TRP A 35 29.20 10.16 11.96
C TRP A 35 29.43 10.94 13.25
N ASN A 36 30.30 11.97 13.22
CA ASN A 36 30.75 12.74 14.38
C ASN A 36 30.54 14.26 14.24
N ALA A 37 29.91 14.75 13.17
CA ALA A 37 29.74 16.18 12.92
C ALA A 37 28.29 16.63 13.22
N PRO A 38 28.00 17.15 14.44
CA PRO A 38 26.62 17.50 14.85
C PRO A 38 26.03 18.67 14.09
N GLU A 39 26.86 19.54 13.52
CA GLU A 39 26.44 20.66 12.66
C GLU A 39 26.23 20.24 11.20
N GLY A 40 26.48 18.97 10.87
CA GLY A 40 26.54 18.47 9.49
C GLY A 40 27.88 18.74 8.81
N GLY A 41 27.92 18.54 7.49
CA GLY A 41 29.13 18.73 6.69
C GLY A 41 29.26 17.79 5.51
N ALA A 42 30.42 17.79 4.86
CA ALA A 42 30.68 16.92 3.71
C ALA A 42 30.86 15.46 4.14
N PHE A 43 30.20 14.52 3.43
CA PHE A 43 30.38 13.08 3.65
C PHE A 43 31.84 12.66 3.45
N GLN A 44 32.52 13.24 2.47
CA GLN A 44 33.90 12.93 2.10
C GLN A 44 34.95 13.53 3.05
N ASN A 45 34.55 14.35 4.03
CA ASN A 45 35.49 14.85 5.03
C ASN A 45 35.75 13.74 6.05
N ALA A 46 36.94 13.16 6.00
CA ALA A 46 37.34 12.08 6.89
C ALA A 46 37.22 12.44 8.38
N GLN A 47 37.40 13.71 8.75
CA GLN A 47 37.27 14.18 10.14
C GLN A 47 35.84 14.10 10.68
N ASN A 48 34.83 13.97 9.80
CA ASN A 48 33.44 13.81 10.20
C ASN A 48 33.11 12.37 10.59
N TRP A 49 34.06 11.43 10.50
CA TRP A 49 33.85 10.01 10.78
C TRP A 49 34.74 9.50 11.92
N SER A 50 34.24 8.50 12.65
CA SER A 50 35.04 7.77 13.63
C SER A 50 36.26 7.12 12.96
N GLY A 51 37.44 7.27 13.57
CA GLY A 51 38.68 6.76 12.99
C GLY A 51 39.31 7.66 11.91
N ALA A 52 38.71 8.82 11.64
CA ALA A 52 39.19 9.78 10.65
C ALA A 52 39.34 9.16 9.24
N SER A 53 38.40 8.30 8.86
CA SER A 53 38.35 7.61 7.57
C SER A 53 36.94 7.65 7.00
N VAL A 54 36.81 7.97 5.71
CA VAL A 54 35.52 7.97 5.01
C VAL A 54 35.07 6.52 4.78
N PRO A 55 33.80 6.17 5.04
CA PRO A 55 33.25 4.85 4.75
C PRO A 55 33.43 4.47 3.28
N ASN A 56 33.81 3.22 3.01
CA ASN A 56 33.87 2.63 1.68
C ASN A 56 32.91 1.44 1.54
N VAL A 57 32.97 0.75 0.39
CA VAL A 57 32.14 -0.41 0.03
C VAL A 57 32.07 -1.55 1.07
N ASN A 58 33.04 -1.62 2.00
CA ASN A 58 33.07 -2.62 3.07
C ASN A 58 32.60 -2.07 4.43
N ASP A 59 32.18 -0.81 4.49
CA ASP A 59 31.84 -0.13 5.73
C ASP A 59 30.36 0.24 5.81
N ILE A 60 29.81 0.23 7.01
CA ILE A 60 28.47 0.77 7.31
C ILE A 60 28.63 2.21 7.79
N ALA A 61 28.01 3.15 7.07
CA ALA A 61 27.86 4.53 7.51
C ALA A 61 26.70 4.64 8.51
N TRP A 62 26.99 5.01 9.76
CA TRP A 62 25.98 5.04 10.84
C TRP A 62 25.83 6.44 11.45
N PHE A 63 24.62 6.98 11.39
CA PHE A 63 24.22 8.27 11.97
C PHE A 63 23.37 8.05 13.24
N ARG A 64 23.82 8.58 14.38
CA ARG A 64 23.25 8.33 15.72
C ARG A 64 23.53 9.44 16.75
N LEU A 65 23.65 10.69 16.32
CA LEU A 65 23.93 11.85 17.15
C LEU A 65 22.68 12.40 17.88
N GLY A 66 21.47 12.05 17.44
CA GLY A 66 20.21 12.58 17.96
C GLY A 66 19.93 14.04 17.62
N GLY A 67 20.60 14.55 16.59
CA GLY A 67 20.44 15.90 16.08
C GLY A 67 19.75 15.95 14.71
N SER A 68 19.46 17.17 14.27
CA SER A 68 19.07 17.45 12.88
C SER A 68 20.17 18.19 12.15
N TYR A 69 20.63 17.66 11.02
CA TYR A 69 21.73 18.25 10.27
C TYR A 69 21.75 17.82 8.80
N THR A 70 22.51 18.55 7.99
CA THR A 70 22.66 18.28 6.56
C THR A 70 24.03 17.68 6.26
N VAL A 71 24.02 16.58 5.51
CA VAL A 71 25.21 15.93 4.97
C VAL A 71 25.28 16.21 3.48
N GLN A 72 26.35 16.85 3.07
CA GLN A 72 26.61 17.23 1.70
C GLN A 72 27.35 16.09 0.99
N VAL A 73 26.81 15.61 -0.13
CA VAL A 73 27.39 14.54 -0.94
C VAL A 73 27.68 15.09 -2.34
N SER A 74 28.91 15.56 -2.55
CA SER A 74 29.30 16.28 -3.78
C SER A 74 29.81 15.39 -4.93
N SER A 75 29.87 14.06 -4.74
CA SER A 75 30.37 13.10 -5.71
C SER A 75 29.74 11.72 -5.50
N LEU A 76 30.09 10.74 -6.36
CA LEU A 76 29.73 9.34 -6.16
C LEU A 76 30.32 8.80 -4.85
N VAL A 77 29.49 8.21 -4.00
CA VAL A 77 29.86 7.61 -2.71
C VAL A 77 29.42 6.15 -2.66
N PHE A 78 30.20 5.32 -1.98
CA PHE A 78 29.93 3.90 -1.78
C PHE A 78 29.99 3.54 -0.30
N SER A 79 29.06 2.72 0.16
CA SER A 79 29.18 2.02 1.44
C SER A 79 28.59 0.61 1.35
N ALA A 80 28.95 -0.27 2.28
CA ALA A 80 28.24 -1.54 2.44
C ALA A 80 26.80 -1.28 2.88
N GLY A 81 26.61 -0.34 3.81
CA GLY A 81 25.28 0.03 4.29
C GLY A 81 25.19 1.46 4.82
N LEU A 82 23.95 1.89 5.01
CA LEU A 82 23.57 3.16 5.61
C LEU A 82 22.55 2.90 6.72
N VAL A 83 22.89 3.32 7.93
CA VAL A 83 22.02 3.22 9.09
C VAL A 83 21.76 4.61 9.66
N ILE A 84 20.48 4.96 9.78
CA ILE A 84 20.04 6.12 10.56
C ILE A 84 19.31 5.56 11.79
N GLY A 85 19.87 5.79 12.97
CA GLY A 85 19.30 5.35 14.25
C GLY A 85 18.17 6.28 14.70
N HIS A 86 18.51 7.35 15.41
CA HIS A 86 17.54 8.32 15.94
C HIS A 86 17.78 9.76 15.45
N ASP A 87 18.42 9.89 14.29
CA ASP A 87 18.82 11.19 13.73
C ASP A 87 17.82 11.70 12.70
N ASP A 88 17.76 13.02 12.58
CA ASP A 88 17.09 13.71 11.47
C ASP A 88 18.15 14.18 10.47
N VAL A 89 18.43 13.37 9.46
CA VAL A 89 19.51 13.58 8.50
C VAL A 89 18.94 14.05 7.16
N THR A 90 19.47 15.15 6.64
CA THR A 90 19.23 15.57 5.26
C THR A 90 20.46 15.29 4.42
N PHE A 91 20.36 14.37 3.47
CA PHE A 91 21.34 14.17 2.42
C PHE A 91 21.05 15.09 1.26
N ASP A 92 21.90 16.09 1.07
CA ASP A 92 21.93 16.86 -0.17
C ASP A 92 22.90 16.18 -1.12
N LEU A 93 22.34 15.42 -2.06
CA LEU A 93 23.15 14.70 -3.05
C LEU A 93 23.51 15.58 -4.25
N GLY A 94 22.93 16.79 -4.38
CA GLY A 94 23.03 17.55 -5.63
C GLY A 94 22.64 16.68 -6.83
N ASN A 95 23.57 16.41 -7.75
CA ASN A 95 23.35 15.45 -8.85
C ASN A 95 24.12 14.13 -8.67
N GLY A 96 24.70 13.92 -7.49
CA GLY A 96 25.49 12.75 -7.12
C GLY A 96 24.66 11.48 -6.94
N THR A 97 25.37 10.37 -6.76
CA THR A 97 24.80 9.06 -6.48
C THR A 97 25.46 8.49 -5.21
N TYR A 98 24.65 7.94 -4.31
CA TYR A 98 25.13 7.15 -3.18
C TYR A 98 24.69 5.70 -3.41
N VAL A 99 25.65 4.79 -3.51
CA VAL A 99 25.44 3.37 -3.74
C VAL A 99 25.71 2.58 -2.47
N LEU A 100 24.72 1.81 -2.03
CA LEU A 100 24.82 0.84 -0.93
C LEU A 100 24.85 -0.57 -1.51
N SER A 101 25.94 -1.30 -1.29
CA SER A 101 26.21 -2.57 -1.98
C SER A 101 26.03 -3.84 -1.13
N GLY A 102 25.89 -3.71 0.19
CA GLY A 102 25.66 -4.85 1.08
C GLY A 102 24.24 -5.38 0.98
N ASP A 103 24.02 -6.64 1.34
CA ASP A 103 22.71 -7.30 1.29
C ASP A 103 22.31 -7.96 2.61
N GLU A 104 23.24 -8.16 3.55
CA GLU A 104 22.97 -8.69 4.89
C GLU A 104 23.77 -7.96 6.01
N PRO A 105 23.10 -7.25 6.94
CA PRO A 105 21.66 -6.93 6.94
C PRO A 105 21.30 -5.98 5.77
N ALA A 106 20.03 -5.58 5.66
CA ALA A 106 19.58 -4.68 4.58
C ALA A 106 20.49 -3.44 4.42
N SER A 107 20.77 -3.10 3.16
CA SER A 107 21.71 -2.04 2.81
C SER A 107 21.32 -0.66 3.35
N LEU A 108 20.03 -0.36 3.44
CA LEU A 108 19.49 0.84 4.07
C LEU A 108 18.59 0.46 5.24
N ARG A 109 18.86 0.99 6.43
CA ARG A 109 18.04 0.75 7.63
C ARG A 109 17.76 2.04 8.37
N LEU A 110 16.50 2.28 8.68
CA LEU A 110 16.03 3.46 9.41
C LEU A 110 15.27 3.03 10.67
N GLY A 111 15.69 3.53 11.83
CA GLY A 111 15.16 3.19 13.14
C GLY A 111 15.45 1.73 13.48
N VAL A 112 16.62 1.46 14.06
CA VAL A 112 17.18 0.12 14.23
C VAL A 112 17.25 -0.37 15.66
N GLU A 113 16.99 0.51 16.62
CA GLU A 113 16.90 0.21 18.05
C GLU A 113 15.53 0.66 18.61
N PRO A 114 15.05 0.05 19.71
CA PRO A 114 13.81 0.49 20.34
C PRO A 114 13.84 1.97 20.72
N ALA A 115 12.73 2.68 20.46
CA ALA A 115 12.59 4.13 20.63
C ALA A 115 13.40 5.02 19.68
N ASP A 116 14.08 4.44 18.68
CA ASP A 116 14.68 5.22 17.60
C ASP A 116 13.60 5.99 16.81
N HIS A 117 13.90 7.25 16.46
CA HIS A 117 13.11 8.05 15.53
C HIS A 117 13.99 8.56 14.39
N ALA A 118 14.20 7.72 13.37
CA ALA A 118 15.00 8.07 12.20
C ALA A 118 14.20 8.86 11.17
N MET A 119 14.80 9.94 10.67
CA MET A 119 14.34 10.66 9.50
C MET A 119 15.50 10.84 8.51
N LEU A 120 15.36 10.29 7.31
CA LEU A 120 16.27 10.54 6.18
C LEU A 120 15.54 11.33 5.10
N ARG A 121 15.97 12.57 4.85
CA ARG A 121 15.57 13.35 3.69
C ARG A 121 16.65 13.25 2.63
N VAL A 122 16.27 12.91 1.40
CA VAL A 122 17.19 12.93 0.26
C VAL A 122 16.74 14.04 -0.69
N LEU A 123 17.61 15.03 -0.85
CA LEU A 123 17.43 16.15 -1.77
C LEU A 123 18.27 15.90 -3.01
N ASN A 124 17.60 15.87 -4.16
CA ASN A 124 18.21 15.68 -5.47
C ASN A 124 19.05 14.38 -5.55
N GLY A 125 19.63 14.08 -6.71
CA GLY A 125 20.51 12.90 -6.89
C GLY A 125 19.83 11.53 -6.76
N ARG A 126 20.65 10.49 -6.61
CA ARG A 126 20.23 9.09 -6.61
C ARG A 126 20.75 8.32 -5.40
N LEU A 127 19.86 7.61 -4.70
CA LEU A 127 20.22 6.62 -3.70
C LEU A 127 19.94 5.23 -4.27
N GLU A 128 20.99 4.44 -4.46
CA GLU A 128 20.92 3.04 -4.88
C GLU A 128 21.12 2.15 -3.66
N THR A 129 20.24 1.18 -3.48
CA THR A 129 20.25 0.26 -2.35
C THR A 129 20.04 -1.15 -2.87
N ILE A 130 20.47 -2.18 -2.16
CA ILE A 130 20.00 -3.54 -2.45
C ILE A 130 18.62 -3.71 -1.80
N ASP A 131 18.57 -3.58 -0.48
CA ASP A 131 17.36 -3.64 0.34
C ASP A 131 17.21 -2.40 1.20
N ALA A 132 15.96 -2.06 1.51
CA ALA A 132 15.64 -0.97 2.42
C ALA A 132 14.59 -1.39 3.46
N GLU A 133 14.86 -1.07 4.72
CA GLU A 133 14.04 -1.41 5.87
C GLU A 133 13.77 -0.19 6.75
N PHE A 134 12.49 0.09 7.01
CA PHE A 134 12.05 1.25 7.80
C PHE A 134 11.24 0.79 9.01
N GLY A 135 11.59 1.29 10.21
CA GLY A 135 11.01 0.79 11.46
C GLY A 135 11.49 -0.64 11.73
N SER A 136 12.82 -0.81 11.83
CA SER A 136 13.52 -2.11 11.86
C SER A 136 13.52 -2.79 13.24
N ASP A 137 12.97 -2.16 14.28
CA ASP A 137 12.80 -2.73 15.62
C ASP A 137 11.43 -2.31 16.19
N ALA A 138 10.96 -3.03 17.21
CA ALA A 138 9.74 -2.72 17.93
C ALA A 138 9.85 -1.35 18.61
N ALA A 139 8.78 -0.55 18.51
CA ALA A 139 8.73 0.84 18.97
C ALA A 139 9.76 1.79 18.31
N ALA A 140 10.48 1.36 17.28
CA ALA A 140 11.29 2.24 16.44
C ALA A 140 10.42 2.86 15.34
N SER A 141 10.81 4.02 14.85
CA SER A 141 10.24 4.63 13.65
C SER A 141 11.32 5.03 12.66
N GLY A 142 11.08 4.74 11.38
CA GLY A 142 11.98 5.09 10.29
C GLY A 142 11.24 5.76 9.15
N THR A 143 11.63 6.99 8.81
CA THR A 143 11.02 7.74 7.71
C THR A 143 12.05 8.06 6.63
N LEU A 144 11.77 7.67 5.39
CA LEU A 144 12.52 8.07 4.20
C LEU A 144 11.68 9.04 3.37
N ARG A 145 12.23 10.20 3.03
CA ARG A 145 11.56 11.21 2.19
C ARG A 145 12.44 11.63 1.02
N PHE A 146 11.95 11.44 -0.20
CA PHE A 146 12.52 12.00 -1.42
C PHE A 146 11.66 13.16 -1.92
N SER A 147 12.31 14.28 -2.25
CA SER A 147 11.65 15.46 -2.80
C SER A 147 12.42 16.00 -4.00
N GLY A 148 11.71 16.31 -5.08
CA GLY A 148 12.25 16.97 -6.26
C GLY A 148 12.39 16.05 -7.47
N ALA A 149 12.27 16.64 -8.68
CA ALA A 149 12.25 15.92 -9.94
C ALA A 149 13.56 15.20 -10.30
N GLY A 150 14.68 15.55 -9.65
CA GLY A 150 15.96 14.86 -9.78
C GLY A 150 16.15 13.71 -8.80
N ALA A 151 15.34 13.65 -7.73
CA ALA A 151 15.50 12.69 -6.66
C ALA A 151 15.08 11.28 -7.09
N ARG A 152 15.98 10.30 -6.97
CA ARG A 152 15.78 8.91 -7.39
C ARG A 152 16.09 7.96 -6.25
N PHE A 153 15.14 7.07 -5.96
CA PHE A 153 15.35 5.91 -5.11
C PHE A 153 15.37 4.66 -6.00
N ALA A 154 16.47 3.91 -5.96
CA ALA A 154 16.65 2.73 -6.79
C ALA A 154 17.03 1.51 -5.93
N PRO A 155 16.06 0.93 -5.20
CA PRO A 155 16.27 -0.34 -4.53
C PRO A 155 16.33 -1.46 -5.56
N ALA A 156 17.40 -2.25 -5.54
CA ALA A 156 17.56 -3.37 -6.45
C ALA A 156 16.52 -4.45 -6.15
N ARG A 157 16.29 -4.77 -4.86
CA ARG A 157 15.51 -5.90 -4.41
C ARG A 157 14.28 -5.53 -3.58
N ARG A 158 14.31 -5.66 -2.25
CA ARG A 158 13.11 -5.51 -1.40
C ARG A 158 13.06 -4.14 -0.73
N VAL A 159 11.85 -3.63 -0.53
CA VAL A 159 11.59 -2.49 0.35
C VAL A 159 10.53 -2.91 1.36
N LEU A 160 10.89 -2.87 2.64
CA LEU A 160 10.01 -3.21 3.74
C LEU A 160 9.73 -1.95 4.56
N VAL A 161 8.46 -1.58 4.63
CA VAL A 161 7.99 -0.37 5.33
C VAL A 161 7.17 -0.81 6.53
N GLY A 162 7.67 -0.58 7.74
CA GLY A 162 7.10 -1.10 8.98
C GLY A 162 7.49 -2.56 9.13
N VAL A 163 8.74 -2.82 9.51
CA VAL A 163 9.25 -4.20 9.69
C VAL A 163 8.75 -4.76 11.02
N PHE A 164 9.13 -4.12 12.12
CA PHE A 164 8.64 -4.43 13.47
C PHE A 164 8.07 -3.20 14.19
N GLY A 165 8.43 -2.00 13.75
CA GLY A 165 7.92 -0.72 14.23
C GLY A 165 7.19 0.08 13.15
N ASP A 166 7.31 1.41 13.20
CA ASP A 166 6.64 2.31 12.26
C ASP A 166 7.57 2.70 11.11
N GLY A 167 7.26 2.26 9.90
CA GLY A 167 7.99 2.66 8.70
C GLY A 167 7.20 3.65 7.85
N ARG A 168 7.90 4.61 7.26
CA ARG A 168 7.30 5.57 6.34
C ARG A 168 8.19 5.87 5.13
N LEU A 169 7.61 5.82 3.93
CA LEU A 169 8.25 6.25 2.69
C LEU A 169 7.41 7.35 2.04
N VAL A 170 8.04 8.47 1.71
CA VAL A 170 7.38 9.61 1.06
C VAL A 170 8.13 9.98 -0.23
N LEU A 171 7.40 9.97 -1.35
CA LEU A 171 7.86 10.49 -2.63
C LEU A 171 7.01 11.68 -3.04
N GLU A 172 7.65 12.82 -3.24
CA GLU A 172 6.95 14.06 -3.58
C GLU A 172 7.70 14.93 -4.59
N ASN A 173 7.00 15.93 -5.13
CA ASN A 173 7.58 16.96 -5.99
C ASN A 173 8.38 16.40 -7.19
N GLY A 174 7.94 15.26 -7.76
CA GLY A 174 8.59 14.63 -8.91
C GLY A 174 9.61 13.55 -8.59
N ALA A 175 9.77 13.17 -7.32
CA ALA A 175 10.63 12.07 -6.91
C ALA A 175 10.18 10.72 -7.50
N ARG A 176 11.13 9.82 -7.77
CA ARG A 176 10.83 8.52 -8.37
C ARG A 176 11.50 7.37 -7.64
N MET A 177 10.75 6.30 -7.43
CA MET A 177 11.27 4.99 -7.02
C MET A 177 11.17 4.01 -8.18
N THR A 178 12.23 3.24 -8.42
CA THR A 178 12.23 2.16 -9.41
C THR A 178 12.91 0.94 -8.82
N GLN A 179 12.12 -0.11 -8.60
CA GLN A 179 12.55 -1.41 -8.10
C GLN A 179 12.52 -2.42 -9.25
N ILE A 180 13.60 -3.21 -9.38
CA ILE A 180 13.89 -3.99 -10.60
C ILE A 180 14.04 -5.48 -10.40
N ASP A 181 13.92 -5.99 -9.18
CA ASP A 181 13.98 -7.44 -8.92
C ASP A 181 12.59 -8.05 -9.18
N PRO A 182 12.49 -9.10 -10.02
CA PRO A 182 11.23 -9.73 -10.41
C PRO A 182 10.67 -10.71 -9.37
N ASP A 183 11.35 -10.92 -8.25
CA ASP A 183 10.98 -11.86 -7.19
C ASP A 183 10.80 -11.17 -5.81
N ALA A 184 11.14 -9.88 -5.68
CA ALA A 184 11.00 -9.13 -4.44
C ALA A 184 9.93 -8.03 -4.49
N ALA A 185 8.90 -8.14 -3.64
CA ALA A 185 7.81 -7.16 -3.52
C ALA A 185 8.17 -5.94 -2.65
N LEU A 186 7.48 -4.81 -2.91
CA LEU A 186 7.34 -3.73 -1.93
C LEU A 186 6.28 -4.16 -0.90
N ARG A 187 6.66 -4.23 0.37
CA ARG A 187 5.76 -4.65 1.46
C ARG A 187 5.55 -3.51 2.46
N ILE A 188 4.30 -3.20 2.75
CA ILE A 188 3.87 -2.07 3.57
C ILE A 188 3.05 -2.61 4.74
N GLY A 189 3.52 -2.41 5.97
CA GLY A 189 3.02 -3.10 7.15
C GLY A 189 3.45 -4.57 7.10
N PHE A 190 4.77 -4.80 7.13
CA PHE A 190 5.36 -6.11 6.89
C PHE A 190 5.15 -7.08 8.07
N GLY A 191 5.54 -6.69 9.28
CA GLY A 191 5.45 -7.56 10.46
C GLY A 191 4.16 -7.38 11.26
N ALA A 192 3.74 -8.42 11.98
CA ALA A 192 2.60 -8.34 12.87
C ALA A 192 2.80 -7.25 13.95
N GLY A 193 1.80 -6.40 14.14
CA GLY A 193 1.86 -5.27 15.09
C GLY A 193 2.67 -4.05 14.61
N SER A 194 3.24 -4.08 13.40
CA SER A 194 3.94 -2.96 12.79
C SER A 194 3.00 -2.05 11.99
N THR A 195 3.43 -0.81 11.73
CA THR A 195 2.73 0.11 10.82
C THR A 195 3.64 0.50 9.66
N GLY A 196 3.18 0.32 8.43
CA GLY A 196 3.85 0.83 7.24
C GLY A 196 3.00 1.87 6.52
N VAL A 197 3.62 2.98 6.11
CA VAL A 197 2.95 3.99 5.29
C VAL A 197 3.80 4.40 4.10
N VAL A 198 3.25 4.27 2.89
CA VAL A 198 3.83 4.81 1.66
C VAL A 198 2.94 5.92 1.13
N GLU A 199 3.52 7.09 0.87
CA GLU A 199 2.84 8.24 0.29
C GLU A 199 3.55 8.69 -0.99
N VAL A 200 2.80 8.77 -2.09
CA VAL A 200 3.28 9.26 -3.38
C VAL A 200 2.39 10.42 -3.78
N ARG A 201 2.97 11.62 -3.87
CA ARG A 201 2.19 12.85 -4.15
C ARG A 201 2.85 13.77 -5.16
N GLY A 202 2.01 14.45 -5.95
CA GLY A 202 2.42 15.41 -6.96
C GLY A 202 2.58 14.76 -8.35
N GLY A 203 2.09 15.43 -9.39
CA GLY A 203 1.82 14.85 -10.72
C GLY A 203 2.98 14.16 -11.46
N SER A 204 4.21 14.39 -11.02
CA SER A 204 5.41 13.77 -11.61
C SER A 204 6.05 12.68 -10.73
N SER A 205 5.56 12.50 -9.51
CA SER A 205 6.07 11.52 -8.56
C SER A 205 5.60 10.12 -8.90
N ARG A 206 6.50 9.14 -8.83
CA ARG A 206 6.23 7.78 -9.31
C ARG A 206 6.87 6.69 -8.46
N ILE A 207 6.15 5.58 -8.30
CA ILE A 207 6.72 4.29 -7.91
C ILE A 207 6.52 3.31 -9.06
N SER A 208 7.55 2.55 -9.39
CA SER A 208 7.49 1.42 -10.31
C SER A 208 8.17 0.21 -9.67
N THR A 209 7.47 -0.91 -9.57
CA THR A 209 8.01 -2.21 -9.14
C THR A 209 7.88 -3.22 -10.29
N GLN A 210 8.81 -4.16 -10.40
CA GLN A 210 8.68 -5.27 -11.35
C GLN A 210 7.77 -6.39 -10.82
N THR A 211 7.50 -6.38 -9.52
CA THR A 211 6.70 -7.35 -8.77
C THR A 211 5.45 -6.70 -8.19
N GLY A 212 4.83 -7.38 -7.22
CA GLY A 212 3.69 -6.89 -6.46
C GLY A 212 4.00 -5.77 -5.46
N ILE A 213 2.94 -5.05 -5.11
CA ILE A 213 2.89 -4.20 -3.92
C ILE A 213 1.90 -4.86 -2.94
N ASN A 214 2.37 -5.16 -1.74
CA ASN A 214 1.57 -5.74 -0.67
C ASN A 214 1.30 -4.67 0.40
N VAL A 215 0.04 -4.38 0.65
CA VAL A 215 -0.42 -3.37 1.62
C VAL A 215 -1.17 -4.07 2.74
N GLY A 216 -0.62 -4.00 3.95
CA GLY A 216 -1.11 -4.77 5.09
C GLY A 216 -0.80 -6.24 4.90
N ASP A 217 0.50 -6.57 4.96
CA ASP A 217 1.00 -7.94 4.80
C ASP A 217 0.62 -8.76 6.04
N ALA A 218 1.41 -8.71 7.11
CA ALA A 218 1.01 -9.16 8.45
C ALA A 218 0.69 -8.01 9.43
N GLY A 219 1.06 -6.77 9.10
CA GLY A 219 0.84 -5.57 9.89
C GLY A 219 -0.23 -4.63 9.32
N ALA A 220 -0.25 -3.39 9.82
CA ALA A 220 -1.09 -2.33 9.29
C ALA A 220 -0.34 -1.59 8.17
N GLY A 221 -0.81 -1.70 6.93
CA GLY A 221 -0.21 -1.04 5.77
C GLY A 221 -1.11 0.03 5.18
N THR A 222 -0.53 1.15 4.79
CA THR A 222 -1.23 2.22 4.06
C THR A 222 -0.46 2.66 2.82
N LEU A 223 -1.11 2.65 1.66
CA LEU A 223 -0.63 3.26 0.42
C LEU A 223 -1.50 4.46 0.04
N ARG A 224 -0.90 5.65 -0.07
CA ARG A 224 -1.56 6.87 -0.53
C ARG A 224 -0.97 7.34 -1.85
N ILE A 225 -1.84 7.53 -2.83
CA ILE A 225 -1.50 8.03 -4.17
C ILE A 225 -2.32 9.28 -4.42
N GLU A 226 -1.66 10.43 -4.43
CA GLU A 226 -2.35 11.71 -4.32
C GLU A 226 -1.82 12.74 -5.32
N SER A 227 -2.61 13.78 -5.58
CA SER A 227 -2.18 14.97 -6.33
C SER A 227 -1.57 14.65 -7.71
N GLY A 228 -2.12 13.68 -8.43
CA GLY A 228 -1.70 13.30 -9.79
C GLY A 228 -0.57 12.27 -9.85
N ALA A 229 -0.13 11.70 -8.74
CA ALA A 229 0.95 10.72 -8.69
C ALA A 229 0.57 9.38 -9.36
N ALA A 230 1.58 8.60 -9.77
CA ALA A 230 1.34 7.28 -10.38
C ALA A 230 2.16 6.18 -9.71
N VAL A 231 1.51 5.06 -9.41
CA VAL A 231 2.14 3.83 -8.93
C VAL A 231 1.89 2.72 -9.94
N THR A 232 2.93 1.95 -10.26
CA THR A 232 2.83 0.80 -11.17
C THR A 232 3.46 -0.43 -10.54
N SER A 233 2.76 -1.57 -10.62
CA SER A 233 3.21 -2.87 -10.12
C SER A 233 2.74 -4.01 -11.01
N ALA A 234 3.36 -5.19 -10.90
CA ALA A 234 2.92 -6.39 -11.62
C ALA A 234 1.67 -7.00 -10.98
N SER A 235 1.57 -6.98 -9.65
CA SER A 235 0.38 -7.42 -8.89
C SER A 235 0.09 -6.46 -7.74
N GLY A 236 -1.07 -6.62 -7.09
CA GLY A 236 -1.44 -5.85 -5.90
C GLY A 236 -2.10 -6.75 -4.86
N GLY A 237 -1.61 -6.71 -3.62
CA GLY A 237 -2.23 -7.38 -2.49
C GLY A 237 -2.65 -6.35 -1.44
N VAL A 238 -3.88 -6.46 -0.93
CA VAL A 238 -4.40 -5.58 0.13
C VAL A 238 -5.04 -6.44 1.22
N GLY A 239 -4.54 -6.37 2.45
CA GLY A 239 -4.98 -7.23 3.57
C GLY A 239 -4.73 -8.71 3.28
N LEU A 240 -3.47 -9.11 3.14
CA LEU A 240 -3.08 -10.42 2.63
C LEU A 240 -3.02 -11.53 3.69
N ASP A 241 -2.54 -11.26 4.90
CA ASP A 241 -2.61 -12.25 5.98
C ASP A 241 -3.87 -12.04 6.83
N ALA A 242 -4.33 -13.10 7.50
CA ALA A 242 -5.53 -13.07 8.34
C ALA A 242 -5.50 -12.03 9.49
N VAL A 243 -4.32 -11.52 9.83
CA VAL A 243 -4.12 -10.46 10.84
C VAL A 243 -3.67 -9.13 10.22
N GLY A 244 -3.37 -9.11 8.93
CA GLY A 244 -2.95 -7.92 8.20
C GLY A 244 -4.13 -6.98 7.95
N SER A 245 -3.85 -5.67 7.94
CA SER A 245 -4.82 -4.64 7.60
C SER A 245 -4.26 -3.72 6.52
N GLY A 246 -4.83 -3.77 5.33
CA GLY A 246 -4.40 -3.01 4.17
C GLY A 246 -5.34 -1.86 3.83
N ALA A 247 -4.80 -0.65 3.67
CA ALA A 247 -5.56 0.52 3.22
C ALA A 247 -4.89 1.18 2.01
N VAL A 248 -5.59 1.24 0.88
CA VAL A 248 -5.16 1.97 -0.31
C VAL A 248 -6.09 3.17 -0.51
N ARG A 249 -5.52 4.37 -0.63
CA ARG A 249 -6.24 5.60 -0.97
C ARG A 249 -5.66 6.21 -2.24
N ILE A 250 -6.53 6.45 -3.22
CA ILE A 250 -6.17 7.09 -4.49
C ILE A 250 -7.04 8.33 -4.65
N ASP A 251 -6.42 9.50 -4.51
CA ASP A 251 -7.14 10.77 -4.37
C ASP A 251 -6.64 11.81 -5.37
N GLY A 252 -7.59 12.46 -6.03
CA GLY A 252 -7.35 13.56 -6.96
C GLY A 252 -7.14 13.12 -8.41
N ALA A 253 -7.47 14.02 -9.33
CA ALA A 253 -7.39 13.78 -10.76
C ALA A 253 -5.96 13.43 -11.19
N GLY A 254 -5.84 12.39 -12.01
CA GLY A 254 -4.55 11.89 -12.50
C GLY A 254 -3.82 10.96 -11.53
N SER A 255 -4.26 10.86 -10.27
CA SER A 255 -3.73 9.88 -9.32
C SER A 255 -4.15 8.47 -9.74
N ARG A 256 -3.19 7.55 -9.84
CA ARG A 256 -3.49 6.20 -10.33
C ARG A 256 -2.60 5.11 -9.77
N TRP A 257 -3.20 3.94 -9.58
CA TRP A 257 -2.49 2.67 -9.40
C TRP A 257 -2.74 1.79 -10.62
N ILE A 258 -1.67 1.42 -11.32
CA ILE A 258 -1.70 0.56 -12.50
C ILE A 258 -1.10 -0.79 -12.13
N VAL A 259 -1.87 -1.85 -12.27
CA VAL A 259 -1.46 -3.21 -11.95
C VAL A 259 -1.52 -4.06 -13.21
N GLY A 260 -0.38 -4.61 -13.64
CA GLY A 260 -0.32 -5.39 -14.87
C GLY A 260 -1.13 -6.69 -14.82
N GLY A 261 -1.16 -7.34 -13.65
CA GLY A 261 -1.89 -8.56 -13.36
C GLY A 261 -3.07 -8.31 -12.42
N GLU A 262 -3.16 -9.12 -11.36
CA GLU A 262 -4.31 -9.12 -10.46
C GLU A 262 -4.12 -8.22 -9.23
N ILE A 263 -5.21 -7.56 -8.82
CA ILE A 263 -5.38 -7.02 -7.48
C ILE A 263 -6.21 -8.00 -6.65
N VAL A 264 -5.65 -8.50 -5.55
CA VAL A 264 -6.34 -9.34 -4.56
C VAL A 264 -6.52 -8.54 -3.27
N SER A 265 -7.77 -8.38 -2.84
CA SER A 265 -8.14 -7.57 -1.68
C SER A 265 -8.96 -8.40 -0.69
N GLY A 266 -8.51 -8.54 0.57
CA GLY A 266 -9.27 -9.16 1.66
C GLY A 266 -9.73 -10.61 1.41
N ALA A 267 -9.02 -11.36 0.56
CA ALA A 267 -9.38 -12.72 0.16
C ALA A 267 -8.95 -13.79 1.18
N HIS A 268 -8.00 -13.48 2.05
CA HIS A 268 -7.38 -14.45 2.98
C HIS A 268 -7.67 -14.14 4.46
N GLY A 269 -8.70 -13.34 4.74
CA GLY A 269 -9.15 -13.00 6.10
C GLY A 269 -8.62 -11.66 6.64
N GLY A 270 -7.63 -11.06 5.98
CA GLY A 270 -7.12 -9.73 6.34
C GLY A 270 -8.11 -8.62 5.96
N ASP A 271 -8.19 -7.58 6.79
CA ASP A 271 -9.04 -6.42 6.51
C ASP A 271 -8.44 -5.61 5.38
N ALA A 272 -9.23 -5.34 4.34
CA ALA A 272 -8.75 -4.61 3.16
C ALA A 272 -9.69 -3.47 2.81
N SER A 273 -9.14 -2.28 2.59
CA SER A 273 -9.89 -1.11 2.14
C SER A 273 -9.21 -0.48 0.94
N ILE A 274 -9.98 -0.26 -0.12
CA ILE A 274 -9.53 0.49 -1.30
C ILE A 274 -10.49 1.66 -1.48
N ALA A 275 -9.99 2.89 -1.35
CA ALA A 275 -10.77 4.10 -1.47
C ALA A 275 -10.31 4.94 -2.67
N LEU A 276 -11.25 5.31 -3.54
CA LEU A 276 -11.02 6.19 -4.69
C LEU A 276 -11.88 7.45 -4.57
N SER A 277 -11.24 8.61 -4.69
CA SER A 277 -11.89 9.92 -4.56
C SER A 277 -11.37 10.91 -5.59
N GLN A 278 -12.18 11.94 -5.89
CA GLN A 278 -11.79 13.11 -6.69
C GLN A 278 -11.14 12.78 -8.06
N GLY A 279 -11.55 11.68 -8.70
CA GLY A 279 -11.04 11.25 -10.00
C GLY A 279 -9.79 10.37 -9.95
N GLY A 280 -9.41 9.86 -8.77
CA GLY A 280 -8.42 8.79 -8.61
C GLY A 280 -8.85 7.49 -9.31
N ARG A 281 -7.88 6.71 -9.80
CA ARG A 281 -8.14 5.55 -10.68
C ARG A 281 -7.33 4.31 -10.35
N ILE A 282 -7.92 3.15 -10.64
CA ILE A 282 -7.25 1.85 -10.72
C ILE A 282 -7.39 1.32 -12.15
N GLU A 283 -6.29 0.82 -12.68
CA GLU A 283 -6.24 0.02 -13.90
C GLU A 283 -5.60 -1.33 -13.53
N ALA A 284 -6.29 -2.44 -13.80
CA ALA A 284 -5.80 -3.78 -13.44
C ALA A 284 -6.02 -4.80 -14.57
N GLY A 285 -5.21 -5.86 -14.60
CA GLY A 285 -5.47 -7.04 -15.42
C GLY A 285 -6.69 -7.82 -14.92
N ALA A 286 -6.80 -8.02 -13.61
CA ALA A 286 -7.94 -8.64 -12.93
C ALA A 286 -8.12 -8.03 -11.53
N ILE A 287 -9.29 -8.20 -10.93
CA ILE A 287 -9.52 -7.84 -9.53
C ILE A 287 -10.37 -8.89 -8.81
N THR A 288 -9.91 -9.31 -7.63
CA THR A 288 -10.62 -10.20 -6.72
C THR A 288 -10.85 -9.49 -5.40
N LEU A 289 -12.10 -9.19 -5.11
CA LEU A 289 -12.54 -8.63 -3.82
C LEU A 289 -13.08 -9.75 -2.95
N GLY A 290 -12.34 -10.12 -1.91
CA GLY A 290 -12.74 -11.11 -0.93
C GLY A 290 -13.77 -10.60 0.07
N ALA A 291 -14.19 -11.48 0.99
CA ALA A 291 -15.22 -11.19 1.98
C ALA A 291 -14.86 -10.05 2.96
N HIS A 292 -13.56 -9.81 3.19
CA HIS A 292 -13.04 -8.78 4.09
C HIS A 292 -12.61 -7.50 3.35
N SER A 293 -12.94 -7.39 2.06
CA SER A 293 -12.63 -6.22 1.26
C SER A 293 -13.75 -5.19 1.34
N THR A 294 -13.39 -3.92 1.53
CA THR A 294 -14.27 -2.77 1.36
C THR A 294 -13.75 -1.92 0.20
N LEU A 295 -14.53 -1.84 -0.88
CA LEU A 295 -14.30 -0.91 -1.97
C LEU A 295 -15.11 0.36 -1.73
N ARG A 296 -14.44 1.51 -1.62
CA ARG A 296 -15.06 2.78 -1.32
C ARG A 296 -14.88 3.77 -2.47
N PHE A 297 -15.96 4.44 -2.84
CA PHE A 297 -15.95 5.55 -3.78
C PHE A 297 -16.43 6.83 -3.12
N GLU A 298 -15.72 7.93 -3.37
CA GLU A 298 -16.25 9.28 -3.20
C GLU A 298 -16.46 9.89 -4.59
N LEU A 299 -17.70 9.83 -5.06
CA LEU A 299 -18.08 10.18 -6.43
C LEU A 299 -18.18 11.68 -6.61
N GLY A 300 -17.58 12.19 -7.68
CA GLY A 300 -17.74 13.57 -8.15
C GLY A 300 -18.90 13.70 -9.14
N SER A 301 -18.72 14.52 -10.17
CA SER A 301 -19.70 14.71 -11.24
C SER A 301 -19.91 13.44 -12.11
N PRO A 302 -21.12 13.21 -12.63
CA PRO A 302 -21.41 12.09 -13.52
C PRO A 302 -20.66 12.20 -14.86
N GLY A 303 -20.55 11.08 -15.59
CA GLY A 303 -19.94 11.04 -16.93
C GLY A 303 -18.41 11.01 -16.95
N LEU A 304 -17.75 10.96 -15.79
CA LEU A 304 -16.33 10.64 -15.70
C LEU A 304 -16.09 9.17 -16.05
N ALA A 305 -14.93 8.87 -16.65
CA ALA A 305 -14.53 7.49 -16.88
C ALA A 305 -14.44 6.74 -15.54
N ALA A 306 -14.78 5.45 -15.56
CA ALA A 306 -14.90 4.63 -14.37
C ALA A 306 -13.64 4.71 -13.47
N PRO A 307 -13.80 4.85 -12.15
CA PRO A 307 -12.67 4.84 -11.22
C PRO A 307 -11.88 3.53 -11.25
N VAL A 308 -12.53 2.39 -11.53
CA VAL A 308 -11.87 1.09 -11.69
C VAL A 308 -12.08 0.57 -13.11
N THR A 309 -10.98 0.28 -13.81
CA THR A 309 -11.00 -0.38 -15.12
C THR A 309 -10.18 -1.66 -15.06
N VAL A 310 -10.78 -2.77 -15.49
CA VAL A 310 -10.20 -4.11 -15.43
C VAL A 310 -10.18 -4.70 -16.84
N ALA A 311 -9.03 -5.21 -17.29
CA ALA A 311 -8.92 -5.78 -18.62
C ALA A 311 -9.60 -7.16 -18.75
N GLY A 312 -9.46 -7.99 -17.71
CA GLY A 312 -10.06 -9.31 -17.58
C GLY A 312 -11.19 -9.31 -16.55
N ASP A 313 -11.15 -10.25 -15.62
CA ASP A 313 -12.28 -10.56 -14.73
C ASP A 313 -12.25 -9.73 -13.45
N ALA A 314 -13.45 -9.36 -12.99
CA ALA A 314 -13.70 -8.74 -11.70
C ALA A 314 -14.61 -9.64 -10.85
N SER A 315 -14.04 -10.26 -9.81
CA SER A 315 -14.77 -11.05 -8.82
C SER A 315 -15.18 -10.19 -7.62
N LEU A 316 -16.48 -10.03 -7.41
CA LEU A 316 -17.06 -9.19 -6.37
C LEU A 316 -17.47 -10.02 -5.15
N GLY A 317 -17.00 -9.60 -3.96
CA GLY A 317 -17.27 -10.26 -2.69
C GLY A 317 -17.73 -9.28 -1.61
N GLY A 318 -16.82 -8.65 -0.86
CA GLY A 318 -17.11 -7.91 0.38
C GLY A 318 -18.05 -6.68 0.29
N ALA A 319 -17.66 -5.57 0.90
CA ALA A 319 -18.50 -4.38 1.02
C ALA A 319 -18.23 -3.37 -0.10
N LEU A 320 -19.30 -2.71 -0.57
CA LEU A 320 -19.24 -1.52 -1.40
C LEU A 320 -19.74 -0.31 -0.60
N GLU A 321 -18.88 0.71 -0.47
CA GLU A 321 -19.24 1.99 0.14
C GLU A 321 -19.27 3.09 -0.92
N ILE A 322 -20.36 3.86 -0.96
CA ILE A 322 -20.56 4.94 -1.92
C ILE A 322 -20.86 6.23 -1.17
N GLY A 323 -19.98 7.21 -1.30
CA GLY A 323 -20.21 8.59 -0.90
C GLY A 323 -20.15 9.54 -2.10
N PHE A 324 -20.54 10.78 -1.86
CA PHE A 324 -20.50 11.84 -2.87
C PHE A 324 -19.66 13.02 -2.36
N ALA A 325 -18.73 13.46 -3.20
CA ALA A 325 -17.93 14.65 -2.94
C ALA A 325 -18.83 15.89 -2.78
N PRO A 326 -18.38 16.93 -2.05
CA PRO A 326 -19.07 18.22 -2.03
C PRO A 326 -19.25 18.76 -3.45
N GLY A 327 -20.49 19.04 -3.84
CA GLY A 327 -20.79 19.42 -5.22
C GLY A 327 -22.29 19.39 -5.53
N PRO A 328 -22.66 19.56 -6.81
CA PRO A 328 -24.06 19.46 -7.21
C PRO A 328 -24.60 18.06 -6.88
N THR A 329 -25.77 18.02 -6.27
CA THR A 329 -26.45 16.76 -5.97
C THR A 329 -26.73 16.00 -7.27
N PRO A 330 -26.43 14.69 -7.33
CA PRO A 330 -26.80 13.86 -8.46
C PRO A 330 -28.29 13.99 -8.77
N THR A 331 -28.61 14.13 -10.05
CA THR A 331 -29.97 14.30 -10.55
C THR A 331 -30.50 13.00 -11.15
N LYS A 332 -31.83 12.88 -11.24
CA LYS A 332 -32.48 11.70 -11.83
C LYS A 332 -31.92 11.41 -13.22
N GLY A 333 -31.51 10.17 -13.44
CA GLY A 333 -30.95 9.71 -14.71
C GLY A 333 -29.44 9.84 -14.80
N ASP A 334 -28.77 10.43 -13.81
CA ASP A 334 -27.32 10.38 -13.72
C ASP A 334 -26.83 8.94 -13.55
N VAL A 335 -25.74 8.63 -14.23
CA VAL A 335 -25.14 7.30 -14.28
C VAL A 335 -23.67 7.40 -13.92
N PHE A 336 -23.23 6.49 -13.05
CA PHE A 336 -21.84 6.32 -12.66
C PHE A 336 -21.44 4.87 -12.91
N ASP A 337 -20.52 4.65 -13.84
CA ASP A 337 -19.82 3.38 -13.96
C ASP A 337 -18.73 3.35 -12.88
N LEU A 338 -18.90 2.51 -11.87
CA LEU A 338 -17.97 2.40 -10.74
C LEU A 338 -16.79 1.50 -11.11
N LEU A 339 -17.09 0.44 -11.84
CA LEU A 339 -16.13 -0.56 -12.31
C LEU A 339 -16.55 -1.02 -13.70
N VAL A 340 -15.59 -1.10 -14.62
CA VAL A 340 -15.75 -1.73 -15.94
C VAL A 340 -14.72 -2.85 -16.07
N ALA A 341 -15.16 -4.01 -16.53
CA ALA A 341 -14.32 -5.21 -16.66
C ALA A 341 -14.62 -5.99 -17.95
N GLY A 342 -13.73 -6.92 -18.30
CA GLY A 342 -13.99 -7.91 -19.37
C GLY A 342 -15.12 -8.86 -18.99
N ALA A 343 -15.17 -9.27 -17.72
CA ALA A 343 -16.30 -9.95 -17.11
C ALA A 343 -16.44 -9.54 -15.64
N VAL A 344 -17.67 -9.53 -15.13
CA VAL A 344 -17.99 -9.30 -13.72
C VAL A 344 -18.72 -10.52 -13.17
N ASP A 345 -18.12 -11.13 -12.15
CA ASP A 345 -18.65 -12.28 -11.45
C ASP A 345 -18.91 -11.96 -9.97
N GLY A 346 -19.91 -12.61 -9.39
CA GLY A 346 -20.28 -12.42 -7.99
C GLY A 346 -21.09 -11.15 -7.72
N ALA A 347 -21.16 -10.77 -6.45
CA ALA A 347 -21.89 -9.61 -5.98
C ALA A 347 -21.32 -9.13 -4.64
N PHE A 348 -21.47 -7.85 -4.34
CA PHE A 348 -21.14 -7.32 -3.03
C PHE A 348 -22.07 -7.91 -1.96
N ALA A 349 -21.48 -8.35 -0.85
CA ALA A 349 -22.19 -8.87 0.32
C ALA A 349 -22.97 -7.77 1.05
N SER A 350 -22.48 -6.53 0.98
CA SER A 350 -23.18 -5.36 1.49
C SER A 350 -22.91 -4.13 0.62
N VAL A 351 -23.89 -3.23 0.56
CA VAL A 351 -23.79 -1.94 -0.11
C VAL A 351 -24.25 -0.88 0.86
N VAL A 352 -23.38 0.08 1.15
CA VAL A 352 -23.65 1.19 2.06
C VAL A 352 -23.49 2.50 1.31
N PHE A 353 -24.50 3.36 1.41
CA PHE A 353 -24.41 4.75 1.00
C PHE A 353 -24.05 5.57 2.23
N ASP A 354 -23.15 6.55 2.10
CA ASP A 354 -22.93 7.50 3.18
C ASP A 354 -24.23 8.26 3.54
N ASP A 355 -24.23 8.86 4.72
CA ASP A 355 -25.36 9.55 5.36
C ASP A 355 -25.95 10.73 4.55
N ARG A 356 -25.34 11.11 3.42
CA ARG A 356 -25.84 12.16 2.50
C ARG A 356 -26.63 11.61 1.31
N GLY A 357 -26.59 10.31 1.05
CA GLY A 357 -27.38 9.65 0.00
C GLY A 357 -28.39 8.69 0.59
N THR A 358 -29.68 9.06 0.67
CA THR A 358 -30.68 8.07 1.05
C THR A 358 -30.71 6.95 0.01
N ALA A 359 -30.43 5.70 0.42
CA ALA A 359 -30.36 4.51 -0.44
C ALA A 359 -31.60 4.34 -1.36
N SER A 360 -32.73 4.95 -1.00
CA SER A 360 -33.97 4.98 -1.80
C SER A 360 -33.90 5.78 -3.10
N LEU A 361 -32.78 6.47 -3.38
CA LEU A 361 -32.57 7.28 -4.60
C LEU A 361 -31.64 6.63 -5.62
N PHE A 362 -31.11 5.44 -5.34
CA PHE A 362 -30.12 4.81 -6.20
C PHE A 362 -30.49 3.38 -6.54
N ARG A 363 -30.18 2.98 -7.77
CA ARG A 363 -30.19 1.60 -8.22
C ARG A 363 -28.76 1.20 -8.57
N LEU A 364 -28.28 0.13 -7.96
CA LEU A 364 -27.02 -0.50 -8.30
C LEU A 364 -27.30 -1.71 -9.20
N ASP A 365 -26.75 -1.69 -10.41
CA ASP A 365 -26.84 -2.77 -11.39
C ASP A 365 -25.46 -3.43 -11.52
N VAL A 366 -25.37 -4.73 -11.20
CA VAL A 366 -24.20 -5.57 -11.50
C VAL A 366 -24.49 -6.26 -12.83
N LEU A 367 -23.85 -5.78 -13.89
CA LEU A 367 -23.98 -6.26 -15.26
C LEU A 367 -22.77 -7.14 -15.60
N PRO A 368 -22.85 -7.98 -16.65
CA PRO A 368 -21.75 -8.88 -17.02
C PRO A 368 -20.41 -8.18 -17.31
N ASP A 369 -20.40 -6.89 -17.64
CA ASP A 369 -19.20 -6.12 -18.00
C ASP A 369 -18.93 -4.91 -17.10
N ARG A 370 -19.81 -4.61 -16.13
CA ARG A 370 -19.66 -3.41 -15.27
C ARG A 370 -20.52 -3.43 -14.02
N VAL A 371 -20.11 -2.63 -13.04
CA VAL A 371 -20.93 -2.21 -11.90
C VAL A 371 -21.37 -0.76 -12.13
N ARG A 372 -22.68 -0.54 -12.21
CA ARG A 372 -23.29 0.74 -12.55
C ARG A 372 -24.22 1.23 -11.45
N LEU A 373 -24.04 2.49 -11.05
CA LEU A 373 -24.97 3.21 -10.19
C LEU A 373 -25.83 4.15 -11.04
N THR A 374 -27.15 4.06 -10.89
CA THR A 374 -28.11 4.95 -11.55
C THR A 374 -28.92 5.71 -10.51
N VAL A 375 -29.04 7.03 -10.66
CA VAL A 375 -29.89 7.85 -9.81
C VAL A 375 -31.35 7.71 -10.27
N ILE A 376 -32.19 7.17 -9.41
CA ILE A 376 -33.62 6.95 -9.65
C ILE A 376 -34.46 8.06 -9.01
N PRO A 377 -35.71 8.29 -9.47
CA PRO A 377 -36.60 9.23 -8.80
C PRO A 377 -36.82 8.79 -7.35
N ALA A 378 -36.89 9.75 -6.43
CA ALA A 378 -37.43 9.49 -5.10
C ALA A 378 -38.78 8.78 -5.24
N PRO A 379 -39.07 7.75 -4.42
CA PRO A 379 -40.42 7.18 -4.38
C PRO A 379 -41.37 8.35 -4.13
N GLY A 380 -42.23 8.63 -5.12
CA GLY A 380 -43.12 9.76 -5.05
C GLY A 380 -43.93 9.66 -3.76
N VAL A 381 -43.93 10.71 -2.95
CA VAL A 381 -44.98 10.87 -1.94
C VAL A 381 -46.25 11.01 -2.77
N GLY A 382 -46.98 9.90 -2.92
CA GLY A 382 -48.22 9.89 -3.67
C GLY A 382 -49.11 10.96 -3.05
N LEU A 383 -49.47 11.98 -3.83
CA LEU A 383 -50.66 12.76 -3.56
C LEU A 383 -51.78 11.73 -3.38
N ALA A 384 -52.34 11.64 -2.18
CA ALA A 384 -53.61 10.99 -1.94
C ALA A 384 -54.68 11.75 -2.73
N LEU A 385 -54.84 11.39 -4.01
CA LEU A 385 -55.95 11.88 -4.81
C LEU A 385 -57.18 11.09 -4.37
N ALA A 386 -57.90 11.65 -3.41
CA ALA A 386 -59.26 11.23 -3.11
C ALA A 386 -60.11 11.44 -4.37
N VAL A 387 -60.44 10.35 -5.06
CA VAL A 387 -61.51 10.32 -6.06
C VAL A 387 -62.69 9.57 -5.45
N CYS A 388 -63.64 10.35 -4.94
CA CYS A 388 -65.02 9.91 -4.74
C CYS A 388 -65.82 10.08 -6.03
N LEU A 389 -66.84 9.21 -6.18
CA LEU A 389 -67.92 9.13 -7.19
C LEU A 389 -67.63 8.17 -8.38
N GLY A 390 -68.44 7.15 -8.68
CA GLY A 390 -69.68 6.65 -8.07
C GLY A 390 -70.33 5.54 -8.92
N SER A 391 -71.09 4.65 -8.23
CA SER A 391 -72.20 3.76 -8.65
C SER A 391 -71.94 2.70 -9.75
N VAL A 392 -72.42 1.45 -9.71
CA VAL A 392 -73.80 0.94 -9.51
C VAL A 392 -73.74 -0.55 -9.09
N GLY A 393 -74.67 -1.02 -8.25
CA GLY A 393 -74.95 -2.46 -8.12
C GLY A 393 -75.75 -2.86 -6.87
N ALA A 394 -77.07 -2.74 -6.94
CA ALA A 394 -78.01 -3.01 -5.87
C ALA A 394 -78.15 -4.51 -5.52
N ALA A 395 -78.28 -4.83 -4.23
CA ALA A 395 -79.11 -5.94 -3.76
C ALA A 395 -79.70 -5.60 -2.38
N ARG A 396 -81.03 -5.69 -2.31
CA ARG A 396 -81.92 -5.23 -1.25
C ARG A 396 -82.38 -6.44 -0.41
N ARG A 397 -82.80 -6.16 0.84
CA ARG A 397 -83.64 -6.96 1.77
C ARG A 397 -82.87 -7.96 2.66
N ARG A 398 -83.14 -8.12 3.96
CA ARG A 398 -84.25 -7.72 4.86
C ARG A 398 -83.75 -7.92 6.32
N ARG A 399 -84.08 -7.02 7.25
CA ARG A 399 -84.36 -7.33 8.67
C ARG A 399 -85.88 -7.19 8.87
N PRO A 400 -86.55 -7.95 9.75
CA PRO A 400 -86.58 -7.69 11.21
C PRO A 400 -86.62 -8.99 12.06
N GLY A 401 -86.49 -9.01 13.38
CA GLY A 401 -86.49 -7.98 14.41
C GLY A 401 -86.42 -8.63 15.80
N ALA A 402 -86.69 -7.79 16.82
CA ALA A 402 -86.80 -8.04 18.26
C ALA A 402 -85.52 -8.44 18.99
#